data_AF-A0A261Q397-F1
#
_entry.id   AF-A0A261Q397-F1
#
_cell.length_a   1.000
_cell.length_b   1.000
_cell.length_c   1.000
_cell.angle_alpha   90.00
_cell.angle_beta   90.00
_cell.angle_gamma   90.00
#
_symmetry.space_group_name_H-M   'P 1'
#
loop_
_entity.id
_entity.type
_entity.pdbx_description
1 polymer ?
#
loop_
_entity_poly.entity_id
_entity_poly.type
_entity_poly.pdbx_seq_one_letter_code
_entity_poly.pdbx_strand_id
1 'polypeptide(L)'
;MNFLHQLGSVISLFSFILVQSLLFVRSINAFTSRDKPSTMALVTVFACFLVTIGLYYYTNAEHIPFIRILLMVNVVQLILLAVLFLLRTKAH
;
A
#
# COMPACT_ATOMS: atom_id res chain seq x y z
N MET A 1 -25.73 -17.73 2.81
CA MET A 1 -24.62 -17.13 3.59
C MET A 1 -23.54 -16.45 2.71
N ASN A 2 -23.74 -16.24 1.40
CA ASN A 2 -22.71 -15.65 0.53
C ASN A 2 -22.73 -14.11 0.45
N PHE A 3 -23.91 -13.47 0.48
CA PHE A 3 -24.00 -12.03 0.22
C PHE A 3 -23.32 -11.18 1.31
N LEU A 4 -23.56 -11.47 2.59
CA LEU A 4 -22.94 -10.77 3.72
C LEU A 4 -21.40 -10.94 3.75
N HIS A 5 -20.90 -12.14 3.42
CA HIS A 5 -19.47 -12.41 3.37
C HIS A 5 -18.80 -11.70 2.19
N GLN A 6 -19.44 -11.72 1.02
CA GLN A 6 -18.93 -11.06 -0.18
C GLN A 6 -18.94 -9.53 -0.02
N LEU A 7 -20.02 -8.97 0.52
CA LEU A 7 -20.12 -7.54 0.81
C LEU A 7 -19.11 -7.10 1.88
N GLY A 8 -18.92 -7.90 2.94
CA GLY A 8 -17.89 -7.67 3.95
C GLY A 8 -16.47 -7.66 3.36
N SER A 9 -16.17 -8.60 2.46
CA SER A 9 -14.86 -8.67 1.80
C SER A 9 -14.58 -7.45 0.92
N VAL A 10 -15.58 -6.97 0.15
CA VAL A 10 -15.46 -5.77 -0.70
C VAL A 10 -15.23 -4.51 0.14
N ILE A 11 -15.99 -4.34 1.23
CA ILE A 11 -15.82 -3.19 2.13
C ILE A 11 -14.42 -3.22 2.75
N SER A 12 -13.94 -4.38 3.20
CA SER A 12 -12.60 -4.50 3.79
C SER A 12 -11.48 -4.14 2.80
N LEU A 13 -11.61 -4.60 1.54
CA LEU A 13 -10.67 -4.28 0.46
C LEU A 13 -10.67 -2.79 0.15
N PHE A 14 -11.86 -2.19 0.06
CA PHE A 14 -11.99 -0.75 -0.19
C PHE A 14 -11.38 0.08 0.94
N SER A 15 -11.68 -0.24 2.20
CA SER A 15 -11.09 0.43 3.36
C SER A 15 -9.57 0.29 3.38
N PHE A 16 -9.05 -0.89 3.05
CA PHE A 16 -7.62 -1.14 2.99
C PHE A 16 -6.92 -0.27 1.93
N ILE A 17 -7.46 -0.22 0.72
CA ILE A 17 -6.94 0.60 -0.38
C ILE A 17 -6.98 2.09 -0.02
N LEU A 18 -8.06 2.54 0.62
CA LEU A 18 -8.24 3.92 1.03
C LEU A 18 -7.22 4.33 2.09
N VAL A 19 -7.02 3.52 3.13
CA VAL A 19 -5.99 3.74 4.16
C VAL A 19 -4.60 3.79 3.54
N GLN A 20 -4.30 2.85 2.64
CA GLN A 20 -3.00 2.78 1.98
C GLN A 20 -2.72 4.03 1.12
N SER A 21 -3.73 4.48 0.36
CA SER A 21 -3.63 5.69 -0.47
C SER A 21 -3.41 6.95 0.38
N LEU A 22 -4.12 7.08 1.50
CA LEU A 22 -3.95 8.20 2.43
C LEU A 22 -2.55 8.22 3.06
N LEU A 23 -2.02 7.06 3.44
CA LEU A 23 -0.66 6.95 3.99
C LEU A 23 0.40 7.33 2.95
N PHE A 24 0.20 6.93 1.69
CA PHE A 24 1.08 7.30 0.60
C PHE A 24 1.09 8.81 0.36
N VAL A 25 -0.09 9.44 0.25
CA VAL A 25 -0.22 10.90 0.12
C VAL A 25 0.42 11.62 1.29
N ARG A 26 0.18 11.17 2.52
CA ARG A 26 0.79 11.76 3.73
C ARG A 26 2.32 11.67 3.70
N SER A 27 2.86 10.57 3.18
CA SER A 27 4.31 10.37 3.06
C SER A 27 4.95 11.32 2.04
N ILE A 28 4.30 11.50 0.88
CA ILE A 28 4.73 12.48 -0.12
C ILE A 28 4.64 13.90 0.46
N ASN A 29 3.55 14.22 1.16
CA ASN A 29 3.36 15.55 1.71
C ASN A 29 4.41 15.88 2.79
N ALA A 30 4.74 14.91 3.65
CA ALA A 30 5.84 15.03 4.61
C ALA A 30 7.21 15.21 3.92
N PHE A 31 7.42 14.55 2.78
CA PHE A 31 8.62 14.76 1.98
C PHE A 31 8.70 16.19 1.43
N THR A 32 7.62 16.70 0.85
CA THR A 32 7.51 18.06 0.30
C THR A 32 7.72 19.13 1.37
N SER A 33 7.14 18.95 2.57
CA SER A 33 7.27 19.90 3.69
C SER A 33 8.64 19.88 4.39
N ARG A 34 9.62 19.08 3.91
CA ARG A 34 10.90 18.83 4.62
C ARG A 34 10.71 18.33 6.06
N ASP A 35 9.62 17.63 6.35
CA ASP A 35 9.43 16.89 7.61
C ASP A 35 10.01 15.49 7.51
N LYS A 36 10.68 14.98 8.56
CA LYS A 36 11.39 13.70 8.49
C LYS A 36 10.48 12.61 7.88
N PRO A 37 10.91 11.89 6.83
CA PRO A 37 10.12 10.82 6.27
C PRO A 37 9.85 9.82 7.39
N SER A 38 8.58 9.58 7.69
CA SER A 38 8.21 8.74 8.81
C SER A 38 8.53 7.30 8.44
N THR A 39 9.53 6.71 9.10
CA THR A 39 9.87 5.27 8.97
C THR A 39 8.64 4.40 9.19
N MET A 40 7.69 4.85 10.03
CA MET A 40 6.41 4.18 10.20
C MET A 40 5.61 4.09 8.91
N ALA A 41 5.61 5.12 8.06
CA ALA A 41 4.85 5.08 6.81
C ALA A 41 5.42 4.05 5.83
N LEU A 42 6.75 3.91 5.77
CA LEU A 42 7.41 2.88 4.97
C LEU A 42 7.08 1.47 5.48
N VAL A 43 7.13 1.27 6.81
CA VAL A 43 6.74 0.00 7.44
C VAL A 43 5.27 -0.33 7.18
N THR A 44 4.36 0.65 7.27
CA THR A 44 2.93 0.41 7.04
C THR A 44 2.63 0.08 5.57
N VAL A 45 3.27 0.77 4.61
CA VAL A 45 3.10 0.44 3.18
C VAL A 45 3.69 -0.93 2.86
N PHE A 46 4.81 -1.30 3.50
CA PHE A 46 5.38 -2.64 3.37
C PHE A 46 4.48 -3.74 3.96
N ALA A 47 3.90 -3.51 5.14
CA ALA A 47 2.90 -4.40 5.73
C ALA A 47 1.68 -4.54 4.81
N CYS A 48 1.20 -3.46 4.20
CA CYS A 48 0.10 -3.50 3.24
C CYS A 48 0.45 -4.32 1.99
N PHE A 49 1.68 -4.20 1.49
CA PHE A 49 2.16 -5.01 0.37
C PHE A 49 2.16 -6.50 0.71
N LEU A 50 2.64 -6.90 1.90
CA LEU A 50 2.62 -8.29 2.35
C LEU A 50 1.20 -8.85 2.46
N VAL A 51 0.26 -8.07 3.02
CA VAL A 51 -1.15 -8.47 3.10
C VAL A 51 -1.76 -8.65 1.70
N THR A 52 -1.41 -7.77 0.75
CA THR A 52 -1.91 -7.85 -0.63
C THR A 52 -1.34 -9.07 -1.36
N ILE A 53 -0.05 -9.37 -1.18
CA ILE A 53 0.57 -10.63 -1.63
C ILE A 53 -0.13 -11.83 -1.03
N GLY A 54 -0.35 -11.82 0.29
CA GLY A 54 -1.01 -12.90 1.01
C GLY A 54 -2.41 -13.16 0.46
N LEU A 55 -3.18 -12.10 0.20
CA LEU A 55 -4.49 -12.19 -0.45
C LEU A 55 -4.40 -12.73 -1.87
N TYR A 56 -3.43 -12.28 -2.67
CA TYR A 56 -3.22 -12.77 -4.04
C TYR A 56 -3.03 -14.29 -4.09
N TYR A 57 -2.14 -14.82 -3.24
CA TYR A 57 -1.89 -16.26 -3.16
C TYR A 57 -3.04 -17.03 -2.50
N TYR A 58 -3.60 -16.53 -1.40
CA TYR A 58 -4.67 -17.22 -0.67
C TYR A 58 -5.94 -17.38 -1.51
N THR A 59 -6.30 -16.36 -2.28
CA THR A 59 -7.51 -16.39 -3.11
C THR A 59 -7.29 -17.06 -4.47
N ASN A 60 -6.08 -17.56 -4.75
CA ASN A 60 -5.65 -18.07 -6.05
C ASN A 60 -6.08 -17.13 -7.19
N ALA A 61 -5.96 -15.83 -6.94
CA ALA A 61 -6.56 -14.76 -7.73
C ALA A 61 -5.75 -14.41 -8.99
N GLU A 62 -5.00 -15.38 -9.53
CA GLU A 62 -4.24 -15.20 -10.78
C GLU A 62 -5.13 -14.73 -11.93
N HIS A 63 -6.41 -15.10 -11.90
CA HIS A 63 -7.41 -14.73 -12.89
C HIS A 63 -8.12 -13.40 -12.61
N ILE A 64 -7.88 -12.76 -11.46
CA ILE A 64 -8.52 -11.50 -11.08
C ILE A 64 -7.56 -10.35 -11.42
N PRO A 65 -7.73 -9.66 -12.56
CA PRO A 65 -6.81 -8.63 -13.02
C PRO A 65 -6.69 -7.47 -12.00
N PHE A 66 -7.73 -7.24 -11.21
CA PHE A 66 -7.77 -6.19 -10.19
C PHE A 66 -6.70 -6.37 -9.10
N ILE A 67 -6.50 -7.59 -8.58
CA ILE A 67 -5.50 -7.84 -7.53
C ILE A 67 -4.08 -7.67 -8.08
N ARG A 68 -3.87 -8.02 -9.35
CA ARG A 68 -2.58 -7.83 -10.02
C ARG A 68 -2.23 -6.36 -10.20
N ILE A 69 -3.21 -5.53 -10.57
CA ILE A 69 -3.06 -4.07 -10.64
C ILE A 69 -2.75 -3.50 -9.26
N LEU A 70 -3.47 -3.96 -8.23
CA LEU A 70 -3.25 -3.52 -6.86
C LEU A 70 -1.83 -3.85 -6.37
N LEU A 71 -1.34 -5.04 -6.72
CA LEU A 71 0.02 -5.46 -6.43
C LEU A 71 1.06 -4.54 -7.11
N MET A 72 0.87 -4.23 -8.39
CA MET A 72 1.72 -3.33 -9.15
C MET A 72 1.76 -1.93 -8.54
N VAL A 73 0.60 -1.38 -8.17
CA VAL A 73 0.51 -0.07 -7.48
C VAL A 73 1.28 -0.10 -6.17
N ASN A 74 1.16 -1.17 -5.39
CA ASN A 74 1.87 -1.29 -4.12
C ASN A 74 3.38 -1.36 -4.31
N VAL A 75 3.87 -2.10 -5.31
CA VAL A 75 5.30 -2.12 -5.66
C VAL A 75 5.80 -0.73 -6.01
N VAL A 76 5.06 0.00 -6.87
CA VAL A 76 5.44 1.36 -7.28
C VAL A 76 5.48 2.30 -6.07
N GLN A 77 4.47 2.25 -5.19
CA GLN A 77 4.45 3.06 -3.96
C GLN A 77 5.66 2.78 -3.07
N LEU A 78 6.03 1.51 -2.92
CA LEU A 78 7.15 1.07 -2.08
C LEU A 78 8.49 1.53 -2.63
N ILE A 79 8.69 1.42 -3.95
CA ILE A 79 9.86 1.97 -4.65
C ILE A 79 9.93 3.49 -4.46
N LEU A 80 8.81 4.19 -4.66
CA LEU A 80 8.78 5.65 -4.52
C LEU A 80 9.16 6.08 -3.09
N LEU A 81 8.57 5.44 -2.08
CA LEU A 81 8.90 5.67 -0.67
C LEU A 81 10.37 5.39 -0.35
N ALA A 82 10.91 4.28 -0.87
CA ALA A 82 12.32 3.94 -0.68
C ALA A 82 13.25 4.97 -1.33
N VAL A 83 12.94 5.44 -2.54
CA VAL A 83 13.69 6.48 -3.25
C VAL A 83 13.64 7.80 -2.48
N LEU A 84 12.45 8.21 -2.04
CA LEU A 84 12.28 9.43 -1.24
C LEU A 84 13.07 9.35 0.08
N PHE A 85 13.07 8.18 0.73
CA PHE A 85 13.85 7.96 1.94
C PHE A 85 15.37 8.05 1.69
N LEU A 86 15.88 7.38 0.64
CA LEU A 86 17.29 7.39 0.26
C LEU A 86 17.79 8.80 -0.11
N LEU A 87 17.00 9.55 -0.90
CA LEU A 87 17.32 10.93 -1.27
C LEU A 87 17.42 11.83 -0.03
N ARG A 88 16.55 11.60 0.95
CA ARG A 88 16.58 12.34 2.22
C ARG A 88 17.83 12.05 3.03
N THR A 89 18.22 10.78 3.14
CA THR A 89 19.39 10.37 3.93
C THR A 89 20.71 10.88 3.36
N LYS A 90 20.79 11.16 2.05
CA LYS A 90 21.99 11.74 1.41
C LYS A 90 22.06 13.27 1.48
N ALA A 91 20.99 13.93 1.88
CA ALA A 91 20.92 15.40 1.99
C ALA A 91 21.37 15.92 3.37
N HIS A 92 21.76 15.02 4.28
CA HIS A 92 22.37 15.29 5.59
C HIS A 92 23.79 14.76 5.61
#